data_AF-A0A847DAP0-F1
#
_entry.id   AF-A0A847DAP0-F1
#
_cell.length_a   1.000
_cell.length_b   1.000
_cell.length_c   1.000
_cell.angle_alpha   90.00
_cell.angle_beta   90.00
_cell.angle_gamma   90.00
#
_symmetry.space_group_name_H-M   'P 1'
#
loop_
_entity.id
_entity.type
_entity.pdbx_description
1 polymer ?
#
loop_
_entity_poly.entity_id
_entity_poly.type
_entity_poly.pdbx_seq_one_letter_code
_entity_poly.pdbx_strand_id
1 'polypeptide(L)' 'MDTTKLIDDISKEISNALKSMSQVKDVSDKEAYSRIVKNLCESLDVFMDFNRDIMPYDFDDFDDIDNEDLPF' A
#
# COMPACT_ATOMS: atom_id res chain seq x y z
N MET A 1 11.27 7.31 -1.18
CA MET A 1 10.45 6.70 -0.11
C MET A 1 10.55 5.21 -0.27
N ASP A 2 10.69 4.46 0.82
CA ASP A 2 10.62 2.99 0.75
C ASP A 2 9.14 2.60 0.77
N THR A 3 8.58 2.44 -0.43
CA THR A 3 7.14 2.20 -0.65
C THR A 3 6.74 0.83 -0.12
N THR A 4 7.61 -0.16 -0.27
CA THR A 4 7.46 -1.52 0.27
C THR A 4 7.37 -1.50 1.79
N LYS A 5 8.26 -0.78 2.47
CA LYS A 5 8.21 -0.65 3.94
C LYS A 5 6.91 -0.01 4.43
N LEU A 6 6.40 1.01 3.72
CA LEU A 6 5.14 1.64 4.10
C LEU A 6 3.95 0.68 3.95
N ILE A 7 3.93 -0.15 2.89
CA ILE A 7 2.92 -1.20 2.70
C ILE A 7 2.98 -2.24 3.81
N ASP A 8 4.19 -2.69 4.18
CA ASP A 8 4.40 -3.65 5.26
C ASP A 8 3.91 -3.11 6.62
N ASP A 9 4.25 -1.85 6.93
CA ASP A 9 3.85 -1.20 8.16
C ASP A 9 2.32 -1.05 8.25
N ILE A 10 1.65 -0.60 7.18
CA ILE A 10 0.18 -0.51 7.12
C ILE A 10 -0.47 -1.90 7.21
N SER A 11 0.06 -2.91 6.52
CA SER A 11 -0.44 -4.28 6.55
C SER A 11 -0.37 -4.89 7.96
N LYS A 12 0.70 -4.57 8.69
CA LYS A 12 0.86 -4.95 10.09
C LYS A 12 -0.15 -4.25 10.99
N GLU A 13 -0.43 -2.97 10.78
CA GLU A 13 -1.45 -2.24 11.54
C GLU A 13 -2.85 -2.78 11.30
N ILE A 14 -3.22 -3.09 10.05
CA ILE A 14 -4.49 -3.74 9.69
C ILE A 14 -4.62 -5.07 10.43
N SER A 15 -3.57 -5.90 10.38
CA SER A 15 -3.55 -7.22 11.04
C SER A 15 -3.73 -7.09 12.56
N ASN A 16 -3.07 -6.11 13.18
CA ASN A 16 -3.19 -5.84 14.61
C ASN A 16 -4.61 -5.37 14.98
N ALA A 17 -5.17 -4.45 14.20
CA ALA A 17 -6.52 -3.93 14.43
C ALA A 17 -7.59 -5.04 14.29
N LEU A 18 -7.47 -5.91 13.28
CA LEU A 18 -8.34 -7.08 13.12
C LEU A 18 -8.21 -8.06 14.29
N LYS A 19 -6.98 -8.30 14.76
CA LYS A 19 -6.74 -9.15 15.93
C LYS A 19 -7.39 -8.57 17.18
N SER A 20 -7.21 -7.28 17.44
CA SER A 20 -7.88 -6.61 18.57
C SER A 20 -9.41 -6.63 18.43
N MET A 21 -9.95 -6.41 17.23
CA MET A 21 -11.39 -6.52 16.93
C MET A 21 -11.95 -7.91 17.26
N SER A 22 -11.19 -8.97 16.97
CA SER A 22 -11.59 -10.36 17.28
C SER A 22 -11.63 -10.68 18.77
N GLN A 23 -10.89 -9.92 19.59
CA GLN A 23 -10.76 -10.14 21.03
C GLN A 23 -11.81 -9.38 21.85
N VAL A 24 -12.34 -8.28 21.32
CA VAL A 24 -13.37 -7.50 22.02
C VAL A 24 -14.76 -8.14 21.90
N LYS A 25 -15.50 -8.11 23.00
CA LYS A 25 -16.87 -8.66 23.09
C LYS A 25 -17.94 -7.61 22.86
N ASP A 26 -17.65 -6.36 23.23
CA ASP A 26 -18.58 -5.26 23.10
C ASP A 26 -18.74 -4.82 21.63
N VAL A 27 -19.97 -4.51 21.24
CA VAL A 27 -20.31 -4.16 19.87
C VAL A 27 -19.76 -2.77 19.51
N SER A 28 -19.75 -1.83 20.45
CA SER A 28 -19.21 -0.48 20.20
C SER A 28 -17.69 -0.52 20.00
N ASP A 29 -16.97 -1.34 20.77
CA ASP A 29 -15.53 -1.55 20.58
C ASP A 29 -15.25 -2.21 19.22
N LYS A 30 -16.06 -3.20 18.83
CA LYS A 30 -15.95 -3.80 17.49
C LYS A 30 -16.17 -2.78 16.39
N GLU A 31 -17.14 -1.89 16.55
CA GLU A 31 -17.41 -0.83 15.59
C GLU A 31 -16.23 0.14 15.48
N ALA A 32 -15.62 0.52 16.62
CA ALA A 32 -14.42 1.35 16.64
C ALA A 32 -13.27 0.69 15.88
N TYR A 33 -12.96 -0.59 16.12
CA TYR A 33 -11.95 -1.30 15.36
C TYR A 33 -12.30 -1.46 13.87
N SER A 34 -13.57 -1.66 13.54
CA SER A 34 -14.03 -1.70 12.14
C SER A 34 -13.74 -0.38 11.42
N ARG A 35 -13.96 0.76 12.08
CA ARG A 35 -13.62 2.09 11.53
C ARG A 35 -12.11 2.25 11.35
N ILE A 36 -11.30 1.78 12.30
CA ILE A 36 -9.83 1.80 12.19
C ILE A 36 -9.38 0.99 10.98
N VAL A 37 -9.83 -0.26 10.85
CA VAL A 37 -9.48 -1.14 9.71
C VAL A 37 -9.90 -0.50 8.39
N LYS A 38 -11.13 0.04 8.31
CA LYS A 38 -11.61 0.73 7.12
C LYS A 38 -10.69 1.89 6.72
N ASN A 39 -10.37 2.78 7.65
CA ASN A 39 -9.54 3.94 7.39
C ASN A 39 -8.11 3.55 6.94
N LEU A 40 -7.55 2.48 7.51
CA LEU A 40 -6.25 1.96 7.10
C LEU A 40 -6.29 1.41 5.67
N CYS A 41 -7.33 0.66 5.31
CA CYS A 41 -7.52 0.17 3.94
C CYS A 41 -7.71 1.32 2.94
N GLU A 42 -8.52 2.34 3.28
CA GLU A 42 -8.71 3.52 2.43
C GLU A 42 -7.41 4.32 2.26
N SER A 43 -6.60 4.42 3.32
CA SER A 43 -5.28 5.07 3.24
C SER A 43 -4.31 4.29 2.35
N LEU A 44 -4.36 2.96 2.40
CA LEU A 44 -3.56 2.09 1.53
C LEU A 44 -4.00 2.23 0.07
N ASP A 45 -5.30 2.31 -0.21
CA ASP A 45 -5.84 2.49 -1.56
C ASP A 45 -5.33 3.78 -2.20
N VAL A 46 -5.44 4.91 -1.48
CA VAL A 46 -4.89 6.20 -1.92
C VAL A 46 -3.37 6.13 -2.15
N PHE A 47 -2.65 5.42 -1.29
CA PHE A 47 -1.22 5.22 -1.48
C PHE A 47 -0.92 4.38 -2.72
N MET A 48 -1.68 3.32 -2.98
CA MET A 48 -1.50 2.47 -4.17
C MET A 48 -1.83 3.22 -5.46
N ASP A 49 -2.88 4.04 -5.46
CA ASP A 49 -3.21 4.93 -6.57
C ASP A 49 -2.08 5.93 -6.83
N PHE A 50 -1.56 6.57 -5.76
CA PHE A 50 -0.39 7.43 -5.87
C PHE A 50 0.81 6.67 -6.46
N ASN A 51 1.13 5.47 -5.97
CA ASN A 51 2.22 4.66 -6.50
C ASN A 51 2.01 4.32 -7.98
N ARG A 52 0.79 3.99 -8.40
CA ARG A 52 0.49 3.73 -9.81
C ARG A 52 0.75 4.97 -10.68
N ASP A 53 0.40 6.16 -10.17
CA ASP A 53 0.59 7.42 -10.89
C ASP A 53 2.06 7.88 -10.92
N ILE A 54 2.84 7.54 -9.89
CA ILE A 54 4.25 7.97 -9.75
C ILE A 54 5.29 6.87 -10.01
N MET A 55 4.86 5.64 -10.31
CA MET A 55 5.70 4.53 -10.73
C MET A 55 5.52 4.23 -12.25
N PRO A 56 5.88 5.16 -13.16
CA PRO A 56 5.92 4.87 -14.60
C PRO A 56 7.20 4.16 -15.06
N TYR A 57 8.06 3.64 -14.16
CA TYR A 57 9.31 3.00 -14.54
C TYR A 57 9.69 1.88 -13.56
N ASP A 58 9.09 0.69 -13.69
CA ASP A 58 9.89 -0.53 -13.52
C ASP A 58 10.80 -0.54 -14.76
N PHE A 59 12.05 -0.08 -14.70
CA PHE A 59 13.23 -0.91 -14.41
C PHE A 59 13.41 -2.17 -15.29
N ASP A 60 12.60 -2.38 -16.34
CA ASP A 60 12.78 -3.48 -17.31
C ASP A 60 13.00 -3.00 -18.77
N ASP A 61 12.84 -1.70 -19.08
CA ASP A 61 13.06 -1.15 -20.44
C ASP A 61 14.44 -0.47 -20.64
N PHE A 62 15.37 -0.62 -19.69
CA PHE A 62 16.71 -0.01 -19.75
C PHE A 62 17.86 -1.00 -19.99
N ASP A 63 17.59 -2.27 -20.25
CA ASP A 63 18.63 -3.26 -20.58
C ASP A 63 18.84 -3.48 -22.09
N ASP A 64 18.06 -2.82 -22.96
CA ASP A 64 18.18 -2.94 -24.44
C ASP A 64 18.48 -1.60 -25.16
N ILE A 65 18.88 -0.54 -24.45
CA ILE A 65 19.43 0.67 -25.09
C ILE A 65 20.97 0.60 -25.04
N ASP A 66 21.49 -0.47 -25.62
CA ASP A 66 22.88 -0.53 -26.02
C ASP A 66 22.91 -0.65 -27.55
N ASN A 67 23.37 0.44 -28.17
CA ASN A 67 23.92 0.54 -29.52
C ASN A 67 23.00 1.08 -30.65
N GLU A 68 23.28 2.36 -30.94
CA GLU A 68 23.48 2.95 -32.27
C GLU A 68 22.27 3.15 -33.21
N ASP A 69 22.16 4.39 -33.68
CA ASP A 69 21.33 4.90 -34.79
C ASP A 69 19.83 5.17 -34.55
N LEU A 70 19.55 6.36 -34.01
CA LEU A 70 18.31 7.09 -34.32
C LEU A 70 18.67 8.37 -35.11
N PRO A 71 18.36 8.47 -36.42
CA PRO A 71 18.44 9.72 -37.15
C PRO A 71 17.21 10.59 -36.87
N PHE A 72 17.43 11.90 -36.80
CA PHE A 72 16.41 12.94 -36.59
C PHE A 72 15.20 12.84 -37.54
#